data_AF-A0A0F3IL62-F1
#
_entry.id   AF-A0A0F3IL62-F1
#
_cell.length_a   1.000
_cell.length_b   1.000
_cell.length_c   1.000
_cell.angle_alpha   90.00
_cell.angle_beta   90.00
_cell.angle_gamma   90.00
#
_symmetry.space_group_name_H-M   'P 1'
#
loop_
_entity.id
_entity.type
_entity.pdbx_description
1 polymer ?
#
loop_
_entity_poly.entity_id
_entity_poly.type
_entity_poly.pdbx_seq_one_letter_code
_entity_poly.pdbx_strand_id
1 'polypeptide(L)'
;MILREAFTFDDVLLEPAASAIMPANADTSTRVTKEIRLGIPLLSAAMDTVTESGVAIAMAQMGGMGIIHRNMDLTRQAAEVRRVKKFESGMVVDPVTITPESTLADALALMAEFRISGIPVVEQPKGKLVGILTNRDVRFATNPGQPVSELMTKDKLITVPEGVTKDEAK
;
A
#
# COMPACT_ATOMS: atom_id res chain seq x y z
N MET A 1 -52.32 -19.67 -7.40
CA MET A 1 -50.86 -19.62 -7.21
C MET A 1 -50.29 -18.79 -8.33
N ILE A 2 -49.73 -17.61 -8.04
CA ILE A 2 -49.13 -16.75 -9.06
C ILE A 2 -47.66 -17.16 -9.15
N LEU A 3 -47.27 -17.81 -10.24
CA LEU A 3 -45.85 -18.07 -10.54
C LEU A 3 -45.20 -16.73 -10.88
N ARG A 4 -44.13 -16.38 -10.16
CA ARG A 4 -43.32 -15.21 -10.50
C ARG A 4 -42.34 -15.60 -11.58
N GLU A 5 -42.35 -14.83 -12.65
CA GLU A 5 -41.34 -14.91 -13.71
C GLU A 5 -40.02 -14.31 -13.20
N ALA A 6 -38.90 -14.92 -13.59
CA ALA A 6 -37.56 -14.52 -13.18
C ALA A 6 -36.61 -14.68 -14.37
N PHE A 7 -35.65 -13.77 -14.48
CA PHE A 7 -34.68 -13.72 -15.58
C PHE A 7 -33.24 -13.76 -15.03
N THR A 8 -32.32 -14.37 -15.77
CA THR A 8 -30.87 -14.30 -15.60
C THR A 8 -30.22 -13.43 -16.68
N PHE A 9 -28.89 -13.29 -16.66
CA PHE A 9 -28.15 -12.46 -17.62
C PHE A 9 -28.34 -12.89 -19.07
N ASP A 10 -28.39 -14.19 -19.35
CA ASP A 10 -28.50 -14.74 -20.72
C ASP A 10 -29.93 -14.66 -21.29
N ASP A 11 -30.93 -14.33 -20.47
CA ASP A 11 -32.32 -14.23 -20.92
C ASP A 11 -32.64 -12.89 -21.58
N VAL A 12 -31.75 -11.88 -21.46
CA VAL A 12 -32.01 -10.51 -21.88
C VAL A 12 -30.84 -9.91 -22.66
N LEU A 13 -31.15 -8.93 -23.51
CA LEU A 13 -30.17 -8.11 -24.22
C LEU A 13 -30.48 -6.63 -23.99
N LEU A 14 -29.44 -5.79 -24.06
CA LEU A 14 -29.61 -4.34 -24.05
C LEU A 14 -29.98 -3.86 -25.46
N GLU A 15 -31.09 -3.15 -25.57
CA GLU A 15 -31.50 -2.51 -26.83
C GLU A 15 -30.59 -1.29 -27.12
N PRO A 16 -29.90 -1.23 -28.28
CA PRO A 16 -29.07 -0.09 -28.63
C PRO A 16 -29.88 1.20 -28.80
N ALA A 17 -29.31 2.32 -28.35
CA ALA A 17 -29.89 3.65 -28.52
C ALA A 17 -28.86 4.63 -29.12
N ALA A 18 -29.34 5.75 -29.66
CA ALA A 18 -28.47 6.81 -30.15
C ALA A 18 -27.59 7.37 -29.01
N SER A 19 -26.28 7.44 -29.22
CA SER A 19 -25.31 7.97 -28.26
C SER A 19 -24.53 9.13 -28.89
N ALA A 20 -24.36 10.21 -28.13
CA ALA A 20 -23.46 11.31 -28.45
C ALA A 20 -22.09 11.18 -27.74
N ILE A 21 -21.89 10.10 -26.97
CA ILE A 21 -20.69 9.88 -26.15
C ILE A 21 -19.84 8.80 -26.81
N MET A 22 -18.55 9.08 -26.98
CA MET A 22 -17.56 8.09 -27.40
C MET A 22 -17.26 7.12 -26.23
N PRO A 23 -17.10 5.81 -26.46
CA PRO A 23 -16.86 4.84 -25.39
C PRO A 23 -15.71 5.21 -24.44
N ALA A 24 -14.62 5.79 -24.96
CA ALA A 24 -13.46 6.23 -24.17
C ALA A 24 -13.77 7.37 -23.18
N ASN A 25 -14.88 8.09 -23.37
CA ASN A 25 -15.30 9.22 -22.55
C ASN A 25 -16.42 8.85 -21.57
N ALA A 26 -16.84 7.58 -21.51
CA ALA A 26 -17.87 7.14 -20.57
C ALA A 26 -17.31 7.14 -19.13
N ASP A 27 -17.99 7.83 -18.21
CA ASP A 27 -17.68 7.78 -16.78
C ASP A 27 -18.20 6.47 -16.19
N THR A 28 -17.27 5.62 -15.73
CA THR A 28 -17.58 4.32 -15.12
C THR A 28 -17.53 4.36 -13.59
N SER A 29 -17.32 5.54 -13.00
CA SER A 29 -17.26 5.69 -11.56
C SER A 29 -18.58 5.35 -10.90
N THR A 30 -18.51 4.78 -9.70
CA THR A 30 -19.69 4.34 -8.95
C THR A 30 -19.50 4.52 -7.46
N ARG A 31 -20.56 4.29 -6.69
CA ARG A 31 -20.53 4.30 -5.22
C ARG A 31 -20.81 2.91 -4.68
N VAL A 32 -19.90 2.40 -3.87
CA VAL A 32 -20.09 1.11 -3.18
C VAL A 32 -20.80 1.30 -1.83
N THR A 33 -20.62 2.45 -1.20
CA THR A 33 -21.39 2.88 -0.02
C THR A 33 -21.82 4.33 -0.19
N LYS A 34 -22.56 4.87 0.79
CA LYS A 34 -22.94 6.30 0.80
C LYS A 34 -21.71 7.22 0.72
N GLU A 35 -20.58 6.79 1.30
CA GLU A 35 -19.39 7.61 1.47
C GLU A 35 -18.24 7.22 0.52
N ILE A 36 -18.20 5.96 0.06
CA ILE A 36 -17.08 5.45 -0.73
C ILE A 36 -17.42 5.43 -2.22
N ARG A 37 -16.65 6.21 -3.00
CA ARG A 37 -16.68 6.22 -4.48
C ARG A 37 -15.51 5.41 -5.04
N LEU A 38 -15.77 4.69 -6.13
CA LEU A 38 -14.78 3.96 -6.93
C LEU A 38 -14.65 4.60 -8.31
N GLY A 39 -13.46 4.53 -8.90
CA GLY A 39 -13.20 4.97 -10.27
C GLY A 39 -13.77 4.01 -11.32
N ILE A 40 -13.86 2.71 -10.98
CA ILE A 40 -14.48 1.66 -11.79
C ILE A 40 -15.43 0.81 -10.94
N PRO A 41 -16.46 0.18 -11.53
CA PRO A 41 -17.49 -0.55 -10.78
C PRO A 41 -17.08 -2.01 -10.52
N LEU A 42 -15.82 -2.23 -10.11
CA LEU A 42 -15.27 -3.58 -9.90
C LEU A 42 -14.79 -3.78 -8.46
N LEU A 43 -15.21 -4.92 -7.90
CA LEU A 43 -14.74 -5.43 -6.62
C LEU A 43 -14.22 -6.85 -6.77
N SER A 44 -13.13 -7.18 -6.08
CA SER A 44 -12.67 -8.58 -6.00
C SER A 44 -13.41 -9.35 -4.90
N ALA A 45 -13.68 -10.62 -5.17
CA ALA A 45 -14.39 -11.49 -4.24
C ALA A 45 -13.58 -11.77 -2.96
N ALA A 46 -14.26 -11.84 -1.82
CA ALA A 46 -13.68 -12.14 -0.51
C ALA A 46 -13.37 -13.63 -0.33
N MET A 47 -12.57 -14.21 -1.23
CA MET A 47 -12.21 -15.63 -1.26
C MET A 47 -10.70 -15.81 -1.09
N ASP A 48 -10.29 -16.91 -0.45
CA ASP A 48 -8.89 -17.23 -0.18
C ASP A 48 -8.06 -17.45 -1.44
N THR A 49 -8.68 -17.97 -2.49
CA THR A 49 -8.06 -18.15 -3.80
C THR A 49 -8.05 -16.89 -4.66
N VAL A 50 -8.66 -15.80 -4.19
CA VAL A 50 -8.87 -14.59 -5.00
C VAL A 50 -8.18 -13.37 -4.41
N THR A 51 -8.42 -13.04 -3.13
CA THR A 51 -8.05 -11.70 -2.62
C THR A 51 -7.28 -11.73 -1.30
N GLU A 52 -5.96 -11.61 -1.39
CA GLU A 52 -5.08 -11.12 -0.31
C GLU A 52 -4.54 -9.71 -0.68
N SER A 53 -3.55 -9.18 0.07
CA SER A 53 -3.05 -7.80 -0.10
C SER A 53 -2.61 -7.47 -1.52
N GLY A 54 -1.96 -8.40 -2.22
CA GLY A 54 -1.49 -8.18 -3.59
C GLY A 54 -2.62 -7.81 -4.56
N VAL A 55 -3.72 -8.58 -4.55
CA VAL A 55 -4.88 -8.30 -5.40
C VAL A 55 -5.63 -7.06 -4.93
N ALA A 56 -5.74 -6.85 -3.62
CA ALA A 56 -6.39 -5.64 -3.09
C ALA A 56 -5.64 -4.35 -3.48
N ILE A 57 -4.30 -4.37 -3.46
CA ILE A 57 -3.46 -3.27 -3.94
C ILE A 57 -3.69 -3.04 -5.44
N ALA A 58 -3.61 -4.09 -6.26
CA ALA A 58 -3.79 -3.98 -7.71
C ALA A 58 -5.18 -3.43 -8.07
N MET A 59 -6.24 -3.92 -7.41
CA MET A 59 -7.60 -3.41 -7.61
C MET A 59 -7.70 -1.92 -7.26
N ALA A 60 -7.13 -1.50 -6.13
CA ALA A 60 -7.13 -0.10 -5.71
C ALA A 60 -6.38 0.81 -6.71
N GLN A 61 -5.21 0.38 -7.20
CA GLN A 61 -4.43 1.12 -8.21
C GLN A 61 -5.20 1.32 -9.53
N MET A 62 -6.06 0.37 -9.91
CA MET A 62 -6.93 0.48 -11.08
C MET A 62 -8.22 1.28 -10.83
N GLY A 63 -8.43 1.77 -9.60
CA GLY A 63 -9.62 2.53 -9.20
C GLY A 63 -10.79 1.69 -8.70
N GLY A 64 -10.59 0.38 -8.50
CA GLY A 64 -11.56 -0.54 -7.90
C GLY A 64 -11.30 -0.78 -6.41
N MET A 65 -11.81 -1.89 -5.87
CA MET A 65 -11.60 -2.27 -4.47
C MET A 65 -11.39 -3.77 -4.32
N GLY A 66 -10.45 -4.18 -3.47
CA GLY A 66 -10.32 -5.59 -3.07
C GLY A 66 -10.82 -5.84 -1.66
N ILE A 67 -11.51 -6.97 -1.47
CA ILE A 67 -12.02 -7.42 -0.17
C ILE A 67 -11.18 -8.59 0.34
N ILE A 68 -10.41 -8.38 1.41
CA ILE A 68 -9.61 -9.44 2.03
C ILE A 68 -10.53 -10.50 2.62
N HIS A 69 -10.31 -11.76 2.25
CA HIS A 69 -11.08 -12.89 2.76
C HIS A 69 -10.87 -13.13 4.26
N ARG A 70 -11.73 -13.97 4.86
CA ARG A 70 -11.74 -14.27 6.31
C ARG A 70 -11.20 -15.66 6.67
N ASN A 71 -10.65 -16.39 5.71
CA ASN A 71 -10.10 -17.74 5.91
C ASN A 71 -8.65 -17.69 6.42
N MET A 72 -8.43 -16.92 7.48
CA MET A 72 -7.15 -16.75 8.17
C MET A 72 -7.39 -16.23 9.59
N ASP A 73 -6.36 -16.26 10.43
CA ASP A 73 -6.41 -15.68 11.77
C ASP A 73 -6.53 -14.14 11.73
N LEU A 74 -7.07 -13.56 12.80
CA LEU A 74 -7.30 -12.11 12.92
C LEU A 74 -6.01 -11.30 12.75
N THR A 75 -4.89 -11.80 13.29
CA THR A 75 -3.60 -11.12 13.22
C THR A 75 -3.09 -11.05 11.80
N ARG A 76 -3.16 -12.17 11.05
CA ARG A 76 -2.79 -12.20 9.63
C ARG A 76 -3.72 -11.35 8.78
N GLN A 77 -5.04 -11.38 9.00
CA GLN A 77 -5.97 -10.54 8.24
C GLN A 77 -5.66 -9.05 8.45
N ALA A 78 -5.41 -8.65 9.70
CA ALA A 78 -5.00 -7.29 10.01
C ALA A 78 -3.65 -6.93 9.36
N ALA A 79 -2.71 -7.86 9.27
CA ALA A 79 -1.43 -7.65 8.58
C ALA A 79 -1.63 -7.44 7.07
N GLU A 80 -2.51 -8.20 6.41
CA GLU A 80 -2.87 -8.00 5.00
C GLU A 80 -3.47 -6.61 4.77
N VAL A 81 -4.41 -6.18 5.63
CA VAL A 81 -4.98 -4.83 5.56
C VAL A 81 -3.90 -3.75 5.76
N ARG A 82 -3.00 -3.91 6.74
CA ARG A 82 -1.88 -2.98 6.96
C ARG A 82 -0.98 -2.87 5.73
N ARG A 83 -0.66 -3.99 5.07
CA ARG A 83 0.13 -4.01 3.83
C ARG A 83 -0.53 -3.18 2.73
N VAL A 84 -1.84 -3.35 2.51
CA VAL A 84 -2.60 -2.56 1.52
C VAL A 84 -2.55 -1.07 1.86
N LYS A 85 -2.81 -0.70 3.13
CA LYS A 85 -2.85 0.71 3.55
C LYS A 85 -1.47 1.39 3.52
N LYS A 86 -0.38 0.65 3.75
CA LYS A 86 1.00 1.18 3.68
C LYS A 86 1.53 1.31 2.25
N PHE A 87 0.94 0.63 1.26
CA PHE A 87 1.49 0.57 -0.09
C PHE A 87 1.55 1.93 -0.80
N GLU A 88 0.54 2.79 -0.62
CA GLU A 88 0.46 4.08 -1.33
C GLU A 88 0.47 5.30 -0.39
N SER A 89 0.83 5.11 0.87
CA SER A 89 0.93 6.24 1.79
C SER A 89 2.12 7.10 1.36
N GLY A 90 1.84 8.19 0.62
CA GLY A 90 2.83 9.22 0.25
C GLY A 90 3.53 9.85 1.47
N MET A 91 3.00 9.60 2.67
CA MET A 91 3.66 9.79 3.96
C MET A 91 3.54 8.48 4.75
N VAL A 92 4.67 7.88 5.13
CA VAL A 92 4.69 6.61 5.87
C VAL A 92 4.37 6.87 7.34
N VAL A 93 3.22 6.39 7.80
CA VAL A 93 2.84 6.41 9.22
C VAL A 93 3.44 5.18 9.91
N ASP A 94 4.17 5.40 11.00
CA ASP A 94 4.91 4.37 11.75
C ASP A 94 5.93 3.63 10.88
N PRO A 95 7.02 4.32 10.47
CA PRO A 95 8.07 3.73 9.65
C PRO A 95 8.85 2.69 10.45
N VAL A 96 9.34 1.66 9.75
CA VAL A 96 10.33 0.76 10.33
C VAL A 96 11.60 1.56 10.54
N THR A 97 12.09 1.59 11.78
CA THR A 97 13.31 2.31 12.17
C THR A 97 14.39 1.36 12.67
N ILE A 98 15.65 1.79 12.62
CA ILE A 98 16.80 1.04 13.14
C ILE A 98 17.63 1.90 14.09
N THR A 99 18.40 1.27 14.99
CA THR A 99 19.31 1.97 15.90
C THR A 99 20.71 2.14 15.30
N PRO A 100 21.46 3.21 15.66
CA PRO A 100 22.81 3.44 15.13
C PRO A 100 23.82 2.33 15.47
N GLU A 101 23.57 1.56 16.53
CA GLU A 101 24.38 0.43 16.98
C GLU A 101 24.06 -0.90 16.26
N SER A 102 22.95 -0.96 15.51
CA SER A 102 22.58 -2.16 14.75
C SER A 102 23.60 -2.44 13.65
N THR A 103 23.65 -3.68 13.20
CA THR A 103 24.59 -4.10 12.16
C THR A 103 24.03 -3.91 10.76
N LEU A 104 24.91 -3.90 9.75
CA LEU A 104 24.53 -3.97 8.35
C LEU A 104 23.64 -5.18 8.05
N ALA A 105 23.91 -6.33 8.67
CA ALA A 105 23.10 -7.53 8.50
C ALA A 105 21.64 -7.31 8.94
N ASP A 106 21.43 -6.66 10.08
CA ASP A 106 20.10 -6.34 10.61
C ASP A 106 19.36 -5.38 9.66
N ALA A 107 20.06 -4.36 9.16
CA ALA A 107 19.51 -3.42 8.20
C ALA A 107 19.06 -4.11 6.90
N LEU A 108 19.90 -4.98 6.35
CA LEU A 108 19.58 -5.73 5.12
C LEU A 108 18.41 -6.70 5.32
N ALA A 109 18.32 -7.34 6.48
CA ALA A 109 17.19 -8.20 6.82
C ALA A 109 15.87 -7.42 6.85
N LEU A 110 15.85 -6.26 7.51
CA LEU A 110 14.67 -5.38 7.55
C LEU A 110 14.30 -4.85 6.16
N MET A 111 15.27 -4.41 5.36
CA MET A 111 15.04 -3.96 3.99
C MET A 111 14.40 -5.05 3.13
N ALA A 112 14.87 -6.30 3.25
CA ALA A 112 14.34 -7.44 2.51
C ALA A 112 12.94 -7.86 2.99
N GLU A 113 12.72 -7.91 4.31
CA GLU A 113 11.44 -8.28 4.92
C GLU A 113 10.33 -7.31 4.55
N PHE A 114 10.59 -6.01 4.68
CA PHE A 114 9.59 -4.97 4.44
C PHE A 114 9.59 -4.43 3.00
N ARG A 115 10.51 -4.90 2.15
CA ARG A 115 10.71 -4.43 0.76
C ARG A 115 10.88 -2.91 0.66
N ILE A 116 11.64 -2.32 1.58
CA ILE A 116 11.91 -0.88 1.65
C ILE A 116 13.35 -0.59 1.24
N SER A 117 13.56 0.55 0.57
CA SER A 117 14.89 0.98 0.10
C SER A 117 15.58 1.97 1.02
N GLY A 118 14.91 2.43 2.07
CA GLY A 118 15.45 3.38 3.03
C GLY A 118 14.83 3.18 4.41
N ILE A 119 15.66 3.30 5.45
CA ILE A 119 15.30 3.09 6.85
C ILE A 119 15.78 4.31 7.65
N PRO A 120 14.88 5.03 8.35
CA PRO A 120 15.26 6.06 9.30
C PRO A 120 16.05 5.45 10.48
N VAL A 121 17.15 6.10 10.85
CA VAL A 121 17.98 5.71 12.00
C VAL A 121 17.61 6.60 13.18
N VAL A 122 17.20 5.98 14.29
CA VAL A 122 16.71 6.69 15.48
C VAL A 122 17.45 6.26 16.74
N GLU A 123 17.75 7.21 17.61
CA GLU A 123 18.30 6.94 18.95
C GLU A 123 17.19 6.52 19.91
N GLN A 124 17.43 5.42 20.63
CA GLN A 124 16.63 5.01 21.79
C GLN A 124 17.05 5.83 23.03
N PRO A 125 16.16 6.06 24.02
CA PRO A 125 14.74 5.68 24.07
C PRO A 125 13.80 6.74 23.47
N LYS A 126 14.33 7.90 23.08
CA LYS A 126 13.53 9.09 22.73
C LYS A 126 13.02 9.11 21.29
N GLY A 127 13.43 8.16 20.44
CA GLY A 127 13.03 8.10 19.03
C GLY A 127 13.58 9.26 18.20
N LYS A 128 14.71 9.86 18.62
CA LYS A 128 15.28 11.02 17.93
C LYS A 128 15.89 10.57 16.61
N LEU A 129 15.47 11.16 15.50
CA LEU A 129 16.08 10.93 14.19
C LEU A 129 17.54 11.42 14.18
N VAL A 130 18.46 10.52 13.85
CA VAL A 130 19.90 10.81 13.78
C VAL A 130 20.51 10.51 12.41
N GLY A 131 19.79 9.82 11.54
CA GLY A 131 20.27 9.47 10.22
C GLY A 131 19.21 8.83 9.34
N ILE A 132 19.58 8.57 8.09
CA ILE A 132 18.86 7.68 7.19
C ILE A 132 19.85 6.73 6.54
N LEU A 133 19.48 5.46 6.45
CA LEU A 133 20.25 4.45 5.72
C LEU A 133 19.47 4.06 4.46
N THR A 134 20.10 4.19 3.29
CA THR A 134 19.47 3.88 2.01
C THR A 134 20.17 2.72 1.30
N ASN A 135 19.51 2.15 0.29
CA ASN A 135 20.09 1.09 -0.55
C ASN A 135 21.40 1.55 -1.25
N ARG A 136 21.60 2.87 -1.45
CA ARG A 136 22.84 3.40 -2.00
C ARG A 136 24.00 3.28 -0.99
N ASP A 137 23.73 3.47 0.28
CA ASP A 137 24.74 3.48 1.35
C ASP A 137 25.26 2.08 1.64
N VAL A 138 24.39 1.07 1.55
CA VAL A 138 24.73 -0.33 1.80
C VAL A 138 25.29 -1.07 0.57
N ARG A 139 25.17 -0.50 -0.64
CA ARG A 139 25.49 -1.20 -1.91
C ARG A 139 26.94 -1.70 -1.98
N PHE A 140 27.87 -0.98 -1.36
CA PHE A 140 29.30 -1.29 -1.38
C PHE A 140 29.83 -1.75 -0.02
N ALA A 141 28.97 -1.85 0.99
CA ALA A 141 29.34 -2.31 2.31
C ALA A 141 29.47 -3.84 2.29
N THR A 142 30.68 -4.34 2.58
CA THR A 142 31.00 -5.77 2.49
C THR A 142 31.06 -6.45 3.85
N ASN A 143 31.18 -5.70 4.95
CA ASN A 143 31.26 -6.24 6.30
C ASN A 143 29.87 -6.29 6.96
N PRO A 144 29.26 -7.48 7.15
CA PRO A 144 27.93 -7.61 7.74
C PRO A 144 27.86 -7.10 9.19
N GLY A 145 28.98 -7.10 9.92
CA GLY A 145 29.04 -6.64 11.31
C GLY A 145 29.32 -5.14 11.46
N GLN A 146 29.43 -4.40 10.36
CA GLN A 146 29.66 -2.95 10.42
C GLN A 146 28.44 -2.23 11.02
N PRO A 147 28.63 -1.30 11.96
CA PRO A 147 27.51 -0.60 12.58
C PRO A 147 26.86 0.40 11.61
N VAL A 148 25.54 0.55 11.72
CA VAL A 148 24.72 1.45 10.89
C VAL A 148 25.18 2.91 11.00
N SER A 149 25.65 3.33 12.18
CA SER A 149 26.17 4.69 12.42
C SER A 149 27.34 5.10 11.51
N GLU A 150 28.10 4.15 10.98
CA GLU A 150 29.20 4.42 10.04
C GLU A 150 28.73 4.52 8.58
N LEU A 151 27.60 3.90 8.26
CA LEU A 151 27.07 3.80 6.90
C LEU A 151 25.97 4.83 6.62
N MET A 152 25.24 5.26 7.64
CA MET A 152 24.10 6.15 7.49
C MET A 152 24.50 7.56 7.03
N THR A 153 23.60 8.21 6.28
CA THR A 153 23.68 9.65 6.04
C THR A 153 23.19 10.40 7.27
N LYS A 154 24.04 11.24 7.86
CA LYS A 154 23.74 12.06 9.05
C LYS A 154 23.83 13.57 8.81
N ASP A 155 24.62 13.99 7.83
CA ASP A 155 24.84 15.40 7.53
C ASP A 155 23.85 15.90 6.49
N LYS A 156 23.34 17.13 6.67
CA LYS A 156 22.39 17.80 5.75
C LYS A 156 21.13 16.99 5.46
N LEU A 157 20.61 16.29 6.47
CA LEU A 157 19.29 15.68 6.41
C LEU A 157 18.25 16.77 6.17
N ILE A 158 17.50 16.63 5.07
CA ILE A 158 16.36 17.48 4.77
C ILE A 158 15.16 16.85 5.46
N THR A 159 14.57 17.56 6.42
CA THR A 159 13.38 17.14 7.16
C THR A 159 12.26 18.15 6.98
N VAL A 160 11.03 17.69 7.13
CA VAL A 160 9.82 18.52 7.10
C VAL A 160 9.12 18.43 8.46
N PRO A 161 8.45 19.51 8.93
CA PRO A 161 7.69 19.47 10.17
C PRO A 161 6.49 18.52 10.09
N GLU A 162 5.97 18.11 11.24
CA GLU A 162 4.77 17.28 11.31
C GLU A 162 3.54 18.02 10.72
N GLY A 163 2.70 17.29 9.98
CA GLY A 163 1.47 17.83 9.40
C GLY A 163 1.62 18.52 8.04
N VAL A 164 2.82 18.48 7.43
CA VAL A 164 3.06 19.01 6.08
C VAL A 164 2.24 18.28 5.02
N THR A 165 1.69 19.01 4.06
CA THR A 165 0.89 18.42 2.98
C THR A 165 1.77 17.71 1.95
N LYS A 166 1.19 16.76 1.19
CA LYS A 166 1.93 16.03 0.14
C LYS A 166 2.54 16.95 -0.92
N ASP A 167 1.88 18.07 -1.23
CA ASP A 167 2.35 19.02 -2.24
C ASP A 167 3.54 19.86 -1.74
N GLU A 168 3.63 20.12 -0.43
CA GLU A 168 4.75 20.82 0.21
C GLU A 168 5.94 19.90 0.49
N ALA A 169 5.71 18.59 0.65
CA ALA A 169 6.74 17.57 0.87
C ALA A 169 7.44 17.08 -0.42
N LYS A 170 7.08 17.63 -1.58
CA LYS A 170 7.48 17.15 -2.91
C LYS A 170 8.82 17.72 -3.39
#